data_AF-A0A972DPW4-F1
#
_entry.id   AF-A0A972DPW4-F1
#
_cell.length_a   1.000
_cell.length_b   1.000
_cell.length_c   1.000
_cell.angle_alpha   90.00
_cell.angle_beta   90.00
_cell.angle_gamma   90.00
#
_symmetry.space_group_name_H-M   'P 1'
#
loop_
_entity.id
_entity.type
_entity.pdbx_description
1 polymer ?
#
loop_
_entity_poly.entity_id
_entity_poly.type
_entity_poly.pdbx_seq_one_letter_code
_entity_poly.pdbx_strand_id
1 'polypeptide(L)' 'MKRFTLVAVLFLLAPACQAAELYVGAASCDFTPPKPVALDGQMGTRISRGALTPITANAIALESR' A
#
# COMPACT_ATOMS: atom_id res chain seq x y z
N MET A 1 44.12 21.90 -15.83
CA MET A 1 43.03 22.62 -16.52
C MET A 1 42.16 21.68 -17.37
N LYS A 2 42.70 20.97 -18.37
CA LYS A 2 41.91 20.07 -19.26
C LYS A 2 41.08 18.98 -18.55
N ARG A 3 41.60 18.35 -17.48
CA ARG A 3 40.87 17.35 -16.67
C ARG A 3 39.67 17.95 -15.93
N PHE A 4 39.80 19.19 -15.46
CA PHE A 4 38.73 19.91 -14.76
C PHE A 4 37.62 20.31 -15.74
N THR A 5 38.01 20.74 -16.94
CA THR A 5 37.08 21.01 -18.04
C THR A 5 36.31 19.76 -18.45
N LEU A 6 36.97 18.60 -18.50
CA LEU A 6 36.34 17.34 -18.88
C LEU A 6 35.30 16.86 -17.84
N VAL A 7 35.60 17.00 -16.54
CA VAL A 7 34.66 16.69 -15.47
C VAL A 7 33.46 17.64 -15.47
N ALA A 8 33.69 18.94 -15.70
CA ALA A 8 32.61 19.91 -15.80
C ALA A 8 31.66 19.62 -16.98
N VAL A 9 32.22 19.25 -18.14
CA VAL A 9 31.43 18.83 -19.31
C VAL A 9 30.64 17.55 -19.03
N LEU A 10 31.22 16.58 -18.31
CA LEU A 10 30.53 15.34 -17.94
C LEU A 10 29.34 15.59 -17.01
N PHE A 11 29.48 16.53 -16.05
CA PHE A 11 28.41 16.92 -15.14
C PHE A 11 27.26 17.66 -15.83
N LEU A 12 27.57 18.50 -16.83
CA LEU A 12 26.57 19.21 -17.64
C LEU A 12 25.79 18.30 -18.59
N LEU A 13 26.37 17.16 -18.97
CA LEU A 13 25.74 16.18 -19.86
C LEU A 13 25.01 15.06 -19.10
N ALA A 14 25.03 15.06 -17.77
CA ALA A 14 24.34 14.05 -16.98
C ALA A 14 22.81 14.21 -17.13
N PRO A 15 22.07 13.16 -17.53
CA PRO A 15 20.62 13.23 -17.61
C PRO A 15 20.01 13.42 -16.22
N ALA A 16 18.97 14.25 -16.11
CA ALA A 16 18.23 14.40 -14.87
C ALA A 16 17.55 13.07 -14.52
N CYS A 17 17.83 12.54 -13.33
CA CYS A 17 17.11 11.39 -12.79
C CYS A 17 15.75 11.87 -12.28
N GLN A 18 14.65 11.41 -12.89
CA GLN A 18 13.31 11.60 -12.37
C GLN A 18 12.97 10.38 -11.51
N ALA A 19 12.74 10.62 -10.22
CA ALA A 19 12.17 9.60 -9.36
C ALA A 19 10.71 9.38 -9.74
N ALA A 20 10.27 8.12 -9.70
CA ALA A 20 8.87 7.80 -9.92
C ALA A 20 8.02 8.38 -8.77
N GLU A 21 6.86 8.91 -9.12
CA GLU A 21 5.92 9.42 -8.14
C GLU A 21 5.07 8.26 -7.60
N LEU A 22 4.94 8.18 -6.27
CA LEU A 22 4.14 7.15 -5.60
C LEU A 22 2.72 7.65 -5.35
N TYR A 23 1.77 7.09 -6.08
CA TYR A 23 0.34 7.30 -5.90
C TYR A 23 -0.19 6.31 -4.86
N VAL A 24 -0.96 6.82 -3.91
CA VAL A 24 -1.56 6.03 -2.81
C VAL A 24 -3.07 6.22 -2.82
N GLY A 25 -3.79 5.13 -3.10
CA GLY A 25 -5.24 5.05 -2.91
C GLY A 25 -5.58 4.31 -1.62
N ALA A 26 -6.57 4.79 -0.86
CA ALA A 26 -7.07 4.11 0.32
C ALA A 26 -8.60 4.00 0.25
N ALA A 27 -9.12 2.84 0.63
CA ALA A 27 -10.55 2.60 0.70
C ALA A 27 -10.90 1.69 1.89
N SER A 28 -12.06 1.93 2.48
CA SER A 28 -12.59 1.17 3.61
C SER A 28 -14.06 0.81 3.37
N CYS A 29 -14.49 -0.37 3.80
CA CYS A 29 -15.90 -0.76 3.80
C CYS A 29 -16.27 -1.61 5.01
N ASP A 30 -17.56 -1.63 5.35
CA ASP A 30 -18.10 -2.54 6.36
C ASP A 30 -18.14 -3.96 5.80
N PHE A 31 -17.48 -4.87 6.51
CA PHE A 31 -17.35 -6.29 6.19
C PHE A 31 -18.02 -7.16 7.26
N THR A 32 -18.86 -6.58 8.12
CA THR A 32 -19.59 -7.30 9.17
C THR A 32 -20.59 -8.28 8.56
N PRO A 33 -20.49 -9.60 8.82
CA PRO A 33 -21.46 -10.56 8.30
C PRO A 33 -22.87 -10.29 8.84
N PRO A 34 -23.90 -10.24 7.98
CA PRO A 34 -25.27 -9.93 8.41
C PRO A 34 -25.98 -11.11 9.12
N LYS A 35 -25.38 -12.30 9.11
CA LYS A 35 -25.92 -13.54 9.67
C LYS A 35 -24.86 -14.24 10.52
N PRO A 36 -25.27 -15.12 11.45
CA PRO A 36 -24.36 -16.02 12.14
C PRO A 36 -23.42 -16.75 11.18
N VAL A 37 -22.13 -16.74 11.49
CA VAL A 37 -21.08 -17.44 10.73
C VAL A 37 -20.21 -18.26 11.69
N ALA A 38 -19.56 -19.29 11.16
CA ALA A 38 -18.55 -20.02 11.93
C ALA A 38 -17.38 -19.09 12.28
N LEU A 39 -16.98 -19.09 13.54
CA LEU A 39 -15.80 -18.38 14.02
C LEU A 39 -14.55 -19.20 13.71
N ASP A 40 -13.51 -18.54 13.20
CA ASP A 40 -12.22 -19.15 12.92
C ASP A 40 -11.20 -18.92 14.07
N GLY A 41 -10.12 -19.71 14.11
CA GLY A 41 -8.99 -19.54 15.03
C GLY A 41 -9.16 -20.13 16.45
N GLN A 42 -10.29 -20.78 16.73
CA GLN A 42 -10.55 -21.49 18.00
C GLN A 42 -10.31 -23.01 17.86
N MET A 43 -10.41 -23.76 18.98
CA MET A 43 -10.61 -25.22 18.93
C MET A 43 -12.12 -25.57 18.91
N GLY A 44 -12.54 -26.25 17.85
CA GLY A 44 -13.89 -26.79 17.65
C GLY A 44 -14.91 -25.73 17.20
N THR A 45 -15.74 -26.05 16.20
CA THR A 45 -16.64 -25.09 15.54
C THR A 45 -17.56 -24.34 16.52
N ARG A 46 -17.48 -23.00 16.50
CA ARG A 46 -18.38 -22.09 17.22
C ARG A 46 -19.09 -21.17 16.24
N ILE A 47 -20.36 -20.87 16.51
CA ILE A 47 -21.18 -19.99 15.66
C ILE A 47 -21.29 -18.61 16.31
N SER A 48 -21.00 -17.56 15.54
CA SER A 48 -21.15 -16.17 15.97
C SER A 48 -22.61 -15.85 16.30
N ARG A 49 -22.82 -15.06 17.37
CA ARG A 49 -24.13 -14.50 17.73
C ARG A 49 -24.29 -13.03 17.31
N GLY A 50 -23.30 -12.49 16.60
CA GLY A 50 -23.22 -11.07 16.24
C GLY A 50 -21.82 -10.52 16.50
N ALA A 51 -21.50 -9.39 15.87
CA ALA A 51 -20.26 -8.67 16.11
C ALA A 51 -20.48 -7.63 17.22
N LEU A 52 -19.54 -7.55 18.17
CA LEU A 52 -19.58 -6.51 19.22
C LEU A 52 -19.24 -5.13 18.64
N THR A 53 -18.41 -5.09 17.62
CA THR A 53 -17.99 -3.89 16.88
C THR A 53 -18.03 -4.17 15.39
N PRO A 54 -18.24 -3.16 14.53
CA PRO A 54 -18.14 -3.33 13.08
C PRO A 54 -16.78 -3.90 12.67
N ILE A 55 -16.79 -4.79 11.67
CA ILE A 55 -15.59 -5.34 11.04
C ILE A 55 -15.31 -4.52 9.79
N THR A 56 -14.18 -3.82 9.72
CA THR A 56 -13.84 -2.99 8.56
C THR A 56 -12.78 -3.68 7.70
N ALA A 57 -13.04 -3.80 6.40
CA ALA A 57 -12.03 -4.17 5.42
C ALA A 57 -11.36 -2.90 4.88
N ASN A 58 -10.02 -2.88 4.90
CA ASN A 58 -9.21 -1.76 4.40
C ASN A 58 -8.35 -2.23 3.23
N ALA A 59 -8.31 -1.44 2.16
CA ALA A 59 -7.47 -1.67 1.01
C ALA A 59 -6.57 -0.46 0.76
N ILE A 60 -5.30 -0.72 0.43
CA ILE A 60 -4.31 0.28 0.04
C ILE A 60 -3.81 -0.08 -1.36
N ALA A 61 -4.02 0.82 -2.31
CA ALA A 61 -3.48 0.73 -3.66
C ALA A 61 -2.21 1.57 -3.76
N LEU A 62 -1.14 0.98 -4.25
CA LEU A 62 0.14 1.63 -4.48
C LEU A 62 0.48 1.57 -5.97
N GLU A 63 0.69 2.72 -6.59
CA GLU A 63 1.08 2.84 -7.99
C GLU A 63 2.33 3.73 -8.10
N SER A 64 3.34 3.28 -8.83
CA SER A 64 4.54 4.07 -9.14
C SER A 64 4.47 4.51 -10.60
N ARG A 65 4.56 5.81 -10.86
CA ARG A 65 4.54 6.39 -12.22
C ARG A 65 5.85 7.05 -12.58
#